data_AF-A0A2E6PNN2-F1
#
_entry.id   AF-A0A2E6PNN2-F1
#
_cell.length_a   1.000
_cell.length_b   1.000
_cell.length_c   1.000
_cell.angle_alpha   90.00
_cell.angle_beta   90.00
_cell.angle_gamma   90.00
#
_symmetry.space_group_name_H-M   'P 1'
#
loop_
_entity.id
_entity.type
_entity.pdbx_description
1 polymer ?
#
loop_
_entity_poly.entity_id
_entity_poly.type
_entity_poly.pdbx_seq_one_letter_code
_entity_poly.pdbx_strand_id
1 'polypeptide(L)'
;MTTASGKTGKIHLVGLGPGDAQYLAPAASQALAESDVIVGFRAYIQQIEGLTSGKDVVSMELGQELERAEAAVDSAYAGNTVAVVSSGDAGIYGMSGPVFRVLTDRGWDGQTPMVETVPGVSAMQAAAAVLGSPLMQDFCAISLSDLLTPWAKIRGRL
;
A
#
# COMPACT_ATOMS: atom_id res chain seq x y z
N MET A 1 9.85 17.37 32.65
CA MET A 1 10.12 16.26 31.71
C MET A 1 8.85 15.44 31.60
N THR A 2 8.02 15.78 30.62
CA THR A 2 6.73 15.13 30.36
C THR A 2 7.00 13.81 29.63
N THR A 3 6.61 12.71 30.25
CA THR A 3 6.61 11.36 29.68
C THR A 3 5.69 11.34 28.45
N ALA A 4 6.26 11.28 27.25
CA ALA A 4 5.52 10.96 26.05
C ALA A 4 4.96 9.54 26.21
N SER A 5 3.63 9.43 26.16
CA SER A 5 2.91 8.16 26.14
C SER A 5 3.50 7.23 25.07
N GLY A 6 3.98 6.06 25.48
CA GLY A 6 4.57 5.00 24.64
C GLY A 6 3.60 4.33 23.67
N LYS A 7 3.01 5.10 22.74
CA LYS A 7 2.25 4.56 21.62
C LYS A 7 3.24 4.04 20.58
N THR A 8 3.33 2.72 20.44
CA THR A 8 4.02 2.09 19.31
C THR A 8 3.20 2.33 18.04
N GLY A 9 3.78 2.93 17.01
CA GLY A 9 3.06 3.18 15.77
C GLY A 9 2.74 1.91 15.00
N LYS A 10 1.89 2.08 13.97
CA LYS A 10 1.35 0.98 13.16
C LYS A 10 1.32 1.41 11.70
N ILE A 11 1.58 0.47 10.79
CA ILE A 11 1.44 0.65 9.35
C ILE A 11 0.37 -0.31 8.83
N HIS A 12 -0.67 0.23 8.23
CA HIS A 12 -1.61 -0.50 7.38
C HIS A 12 -1.17 -0.38 5.92
N LEU A 13 -0.89 -1.50 5.26
CA LEU A 13 -0.65 -1.58 3.82
C LEU A 13 -2.00 -1.87 3.14
N VAL A 14 -2.65 -0.83 2.62
CA VAL A 14 -4.07 -0.89 2.24
C VAL A 14 -4.24 -0.99 0.72
N GLY A 15 -4.87 -2.08 0.27
CA GLY A 15 -5.38 -2.21 -1.09
C GLY A 15 -6.75 -1.53 -1.24
N LEU A 16 -6.85 -0.56 -2.14
CA LEU A 16 -8.09 0.20 -2.40
C LEU A 16 -9.05 -0.51 -3.38
N GLY A 17 -8.60 -1.60 -4.01
CA GLY A 17 -9.33 -2.22 -5.11
C GLY A 17 -9.10 -1.50 -6.46
N PRO A 18 -9.82 -1.89 -7.52
CA PRO A 18 -9.57 -1.47 -8.90
C PRO A 18 -10.02 -0.04 -9.24
N GLY A 19 -10.60 0.70 -8.28
CA GLY A 19 -10.94 2.12 -8.41
C GLY A 19 -12.41 2.45 -8.15
N ASP A 20 -13.36 1.58 -8.52
CA ASP A 20 -14.76 1.76 -8.16
C ASP A 20 -14.96 1.48 -6.66
N ALA A 21 -15.61 2.42 -5.97
CA ALA A 21 -15.84 2.40 -4.53
C ALA A 21 -16.58 1.14 -4.04
N GLN A 22 -17.38 0.48 -4.88
CA GLN A 22 -18.03 -0.78 -4.51
C GLN A 22 -17.05 -1.92 -4.22
N TYR A 23 -15.83 -1.85 -4.77
CA TYR A 23 -14.78 -2.84 -4.54
C TYR A 23 -13.84 -2.46 -3.39
N LEU A 24 -14.08 -1.32 -2.73
CA LEU A 24 -13.36 -0.98 -1.51
C LEU A 24 -13.84 -1.93 -0.40
N ALA A 25 -12.96 -2.81 0.05
CA ALA A 25 -13.30 -3.78 1.08
C ALA A 25 -13.62 -3.05 2.41
N PRO A 26 -14.59 -3.54 3.21
CA PRO A 26 -14.88 -2.95 4.51
C PRO A 26 -13.65 -2.86 5.43
N ALA A 27 -12.74 -3.85 5.37
CA ALA A 27 -11.48 -3.82 6.10
C ALA A 27 -10.56 -2.66 5.68
N ALA A 28 -10.54 -2.30 4.40
CA ALA A 28 -9.77 -1.16 3.90
C ALA A 28 -10.35 0.16 4.44
N SER A 29 -11.68 0.32 4.39
CA SER A 29 -12.37 1.48 4.97
C SER A 29 -12.11 1.62 6.47
N GLN A 30 -12.12 0.50 7.20
CA GLN A 30 -11.82 0.49 8.63
C GLN A 30 -10.36 0.89 8.91
N ALA A 31 -9.40 0.34 8.19
CA ALA A 31 -7.99 0.69 8.34
C ALA A 31 -7.71 2.18 8.04
N LEU A 32 -8.37 2.73 7.01
CA LEU A 32 -8.31 4.16 6.72
C LEU A 32 -8.91 4.99 7.86
N ALA A 33 -10.05 4.58 8.40
CA ALA A 33 -10.71 5.26 9.52
C ALA A 33 -9.85 5.27 10.79
N GLU A 34 -9.15 4.17 11.10
CA GLU A 34 -8.25 4.02 12.25
C GLU A 34 -6.92 4.80 12.11
N SER A 35 -6.56 5.22 10.90
CA SER A 35 -5.27 5.85 10.63
C SER A 35 -5.26 7.34 10.93
N ASP A 36 -4.18 7.79 11.57
CA ASP A 36 -3.86 9.19 11.84
C ASP A 36 -3.32 9.87 10.55
N VAL A 37 -2.52 9.12 9.78
CA VAL A 37 -1.84 9.60 8.56
C VAL A 37 -2.16 8.68 7.38
N ILE A 38 -2.43 9.26 6.21
CA ILE A 38 -2.59 8.54 4.94
C ILE A 38 -1.46 8.92 3.99
N VAL A 39 -0.73 7.93 3.49
CA VAL A 39 0.39 8.09 2.56
C VAL A 39 0.05 7.39 1.25
N GLY A 40 0.21 8.08 0.11
CA GLY A 40 -0.13 7.47 -1.17
C GLY A 40 0.27 8.28 -2.40
N PHE A 41 0.13 7.65 -3.56
CA PHE A 41 0.21 8.35 -4.85
C PHE A 41 -1.02 9.26 -5.01
N ARG A 42 -0.81 10.50 -5.47
CA ARG A 42 -1.85 11.53 -5.59
C ARG A 42 -3.15 11.04 -6.21
N ALA A 43 -3.10 10.28 -7.31
CA ALA A 43 -4.31 9.80 -7.96
C ALA A 43 -5.11 8.81 -7.10
N TYR A 44 -4.44 8.00 -6.28
CA TYR A 44 -5.10 7.06 -5.36
C TYR A 44 -5.72 7.81 -4.18
N ILE A 45 -5.05 8.83 -3.66
CA ILE A 45 -5.60 9.71 -2.62
C ILE A 45 -6.89 10.40 -3.11
N GLN A 46 -6.90 10.89 -4.34
CA GLN A 46 -8.09 11.51 -4.95
C GLN A 46 -9.29 10.54 -5.04
N GLN A 47 -9.06 9.24 -5.24
CA GLN A 47 -10.14 8.24 -5.26
C GLN A 47 -10.82 8.07 -3.90
N ILE A 48 -10.12 8.41 -2.81
CA ILE A 48 -10.60 8.23 -1.43
C ILE A 48 -10.74 9.55 -0.68
N GLU A 49 -10.86 10.69 -1.37
CA GLU A 49 -10.94 12.02 -0.74
C GLU A 49 -12.04 12.11 0.34
N GLY A 50 -13.17 11.40 0.16
CA GLY A 50 -14.23 11.30 1.16
C GLY A 50 -13.85 10.56 2.45
N LEU A 51 -12.74 9.83 2.46
CA LEU A 51 -12.23 9.03 3.58
C LEU A 51 -10.97 9.64 4.25
N THR A 52 -10.44 10.75 3.70
CA THR A 52 -9.22 11.40 4.21
C THR A 52 -9.52 12.54 5.19
N SER A 53 -10.80 12.85 5.44
CA SER A 53 -11.19 13.97 6.31
C SER A 53 -10.67 13.81 7.74
N GLY A 54 -10.05 14.87 8.27
CA GLY A 54 -9.51 14.90 9.63
C GLY A 54 -8.19 14.13 9.83
N LYS A 55 -7.50 13.76 8.75
CA LYS A 55 -6.25 12.99 8.76
C LYS A 55 -5.14 13.78 8.09
N ASP A 56 -3.89 13.53 8.49
CA ASP A 56 -2.74 14.07 7.75
C ASP A 56 -2.55 13.29 6.46
N VAL A 57 -2.33 14.00 5.34
CA VAL A 57 -2.20 13.38 4.02
C VAL A 57 -0.83 13.68 3.43
N VAL A 58 -0.06 12.62 3.20
CA VAL A 58 1.22 12.65 2.47
C VAL A 58 0.96 12.14 1.06
N SER A 59 0.77 13.07 0.14
CA SER A 59 0.53 12.81 -1.28
C SER A 59 1.81 13.04 -2.08
N MET A 60 2.24 12.04 -2.85
CA MET A 60 3.43 12.12 -3.72
C MET A 60 3.08 11.73 -5.15
N GLU A 61 3.98 12.01 -6.09
CA GLU A 61 3.82 11.68 -7.51
C GLU A 61 4.34 10.26 -7.85
N LEU A 62 4.09 9.84 -9.09
CA LEU A 62 4.55 8.56 -9.62
C LEU A 62 6.09 8.52 -9.67
N GLY A 63 6.69 7.36 -9.38
CA GLY A 63 8.14 7.18 -9.36
C GLY A 63 8.80 7.51 -8.02
N GLN A 64 8.02 7.94 -7.02
CA GLN A 64 8.47 8.26 -5.67
C GLN A 64 8.08 7.15 -4.67
N GLU A 65 8.20 5.87 -5.05
CA GLU A 65 7.77 4.75 -4.21
C GLU A 65 8.63 4.61 -2.95
N LEU A 66 9.93 4.85 -3.03
CA LEU A 66 10.81 4.74 -1.86
C LEU A 66 10.61 5.92 -0.89
N GLU A 67 10.45 7.13 -1.41
CA GLU A 67 10.20 8.33 -0.60
C GLU A 67 8.84 8.22 0.12
N ARG A 68 7.81 7.66 -0.53
CA ARG A 68 6.54 7.34 0.13
C ARG A 68 6.72 6.33 1.26
N ALA A 69 7.49 5.28 1.03
CA ALA A 69 7.76 4.27 2.03
C ALA A 69 8.53 4.86 3.23
N GLU A 70 9.54 5.69 2.99
CA GLU A 70 10.29 6.39 4.03
C GLU A 70 9.39 7.29 4.87
N ALA A 71 8.55 8.12 4.25
CA ALA A 71 7.63 9.00 4.96
C ALA A 71 6.64 8.22 5.84
N ALA A 72 6.13 7.08 5.34
CA ALA A 72 5.24 6.21 6.12
C ALA A 72 5.94 5.58 7.33
N VAL A 73 7.15 5.07 7.13
CA VAL A 73 7.95 4.45 8.18
C VAL A 73 8.38 5.47 9.24
N ASP A 74 8.79 6.67 8.84
CA ASP A 74 9.11 7.77 9.75
C ASP A 74 7.92 8.14 10.63
N SER A 75 6.73 8.28 10.03
CA SER A 75 5.50 8.60 10.75
C SER A 75 5.11 7.48 11.74
N ALA A 76 5.28 6.22 11.35
CA ALA A 76 5.02 5.09 12.24
C ALA A 76 6.02 5.03 13.40
N TYR A 77 7.31 5.28 13.17
CA TYR A 77 8.30 5.40 14.26
C TYR A 77 8.05 6.59 15.19
N ALA A 78 7.38 7.64 14.70
CA ALA A 78 6.90 8.75 15.52
C ALA A 78 5.65 8.40 16.37
N GLY A 79 5.11 7.17 16.24
CA GLY A 79 3.99 6.67 17.04
C GLY A 79 2.62 6.78 16.38
N ASN A 80 2.54 7.18 15.11
CA ASN A 80 1.28 7.33 14.39
C ASN A 80 0.78 5.97 13.86
N THR A 81 -0.54 5.87 13.69
CA THR A 81 -1.16 4.84 12.83
C THR A 81 -1.19 5.36 11.40
N VAL A 82 -0.54 4.67 10.48
CA VAL A 82 -0.33 5.12 9.10
C VAL A 82 -0.99 4.16 8.12
N ALA A 83 -1.84 4.65 7.23
CA ALA A 83 -2.33 3.90 6.08
C ALA A 83 -1.49 4.25 4.83
N VAL A 84 -0.80 3.26 4.27
CA VAL A 84 -0.10 3.36 3.00
C VAL A 84 -0.97 2.74 1.92
N VAL A 85 -1.54 3.58 1.05
CA VAL A 85 -2.56 3.14 0.09
C VAL A 85 -1.95 2.74 -1.26
N SER A 86 -2.51 1.70 -1.86
CA SER A 86 -2.21 1.22 -3.22
C SER A 86 -3.50 0.93 -3.97
N SER A 87 -3.54 1.18 -5.28
CA SER A 87 -4.61 0.63 -6.12
C SER A 87 -4.53 -0.90 -6.14
N GLY A 88 -5.68 -1.56 -6.27
CA GLY A 88 -5.75 -3.01 -6.28
C GLY A 88 -5.41 -3.58 -4.92
N ASP A 89 -4.39 -4.42 -4.88
CA ASP A 89 -3.84 -5.03 -3.67
C ASP A 89 -2.46 -4.44 -3.36
N ALA A 90 -2.19 -4.10 -2.10
CA ALA A 90 -0.90 -3.50 -1.72
C ALA A 90 0.30 -4.46 -1.87
N GLY A 91 0.07 -5.78 -1.88
CA GLY A 91 1.08 -6.81 -2.07
C GLY A 91 1.35 -7.16 -3.53
N ILE A 92 0.47 -6.77 -4.47
CA ILE A 92 0.61 -7.05 -5.90
C ILE A 92 1.08 -5.80 -6.63
N TYR A 93 2.39 -5.67 -6.83
CA TYR A 93 3.02 -4.50 -7.47
C TYR A 93 2.65 -3.15 -6.81
N GLY A 94 2.29 -3.18 -5.52
CA GLY A 94 1.96 -2.02 -4.71
C GLY A 94 3.05 -1.62 -3.71
N MET A 95 2.66 -0.88 -2.67
CA MET A 95 3.57 -0.27 -1.69
C MET A 95 4.14 -1.22 -0.63
N SER A 96 3.64 -2.46 -0.51
CA SER A 96 4.15 -3.39 0.52
C SER A 96 5.65 -3.67 0.35
N GLY A 97 6.11 -3.91 -0.89
CA GLY A 97 7.52 -4.16 -1.18
C GLY A 97 8.43 -3.01 -0.75
N PRO A 98 8.20 -1.77 -1.23
CA PRO A 98 8.94 -0.58 -0.79
C PRO A 98 8.94 -0.37 0.74
N VAL A 99 7.78 -0.53 1.41
CA VAL A 99 7.70 -0.35 2.87
C VAL A 99 8.53 -1.39 3.62
N PHE A 100 8.38 -2.68 3.29
CA PHE A 100 9.20 -3.74 3.91
C PHE A 100 10.68 -3.56 3.61
N ARG A 101 11.03 -3.04 2.43
CA ARG A 101 12.42 -2.74 2.10
C ARG A 101 12.98 -1.67 3.04
N VAL A 102 12.30 -0.55 3.21
CA VAL A 102 12.73 0.53 4.12
C VAL A 102 12.82 0.05 5.57
N LEU A 103 11.84 -0.72 6.04
CA LEU A 103 11.87 -1.31 7.39
C LEU A 103 13.08 -2.23 7.57
N THR A 104 13.33 -3.12 6.60
CA THR A 104 14.46 -4.05 6.66
C THR A 104 15.80 -3.31 6.66
N ASP A 105 15.96 -2.31 5.80
CA ASP A 105 17.19 -1.50 5.72
C ASP A 105 17.45 -0.71 7.03
N ARG A 106 16.40 -0.46 7.83
CA ARG A 106 16.48 0.20 9.15
C ARG A 106 16.57 -0.78 10.33
N GLY A 107 16.69 -2.08 10.08
CA GLY A 107 16.84 -3.10 11.13
C GLY A 107 15.56 -3.39 11.89
N TRP A 108 14.40 -3.31 11.23
CA TRP A 108 13.11 -3.68 11.82
C TRP A 108 13.13 -5.08 12.45
N ASP A 109 12.61 -5.19 13.67
CA ASP A 109 12.57 -6.43 14.47
C ASP A 109 11.40 -7.35 14.10
N GLY A 110 10.58 -6.96 13.12
CA GLY A 110 9.37 -7.67 12.71
C GLY A 110 8.13 -7.34 13.56
N GLN A 111 8.24 -6.45 14.54
CA GLN A 111 7.17 -6.14 15.50
C GLN A 111 6.90 -4.63 15.65
N THR A 112 7.93 -3.78 15.60
CA THR A 112 7.83 -2.35 15.94
C THR A 112 8.41 -1.45 14.84
N PRO A 113 7.57 -0.70 14.08
CA PRO A 113 6.12 -0.61 14.20
C PRO A 113 5.42 -1.90 13.78
N MET A 114 4.17 -2.08 14.24
CA MET A 114 3.34 -3.20 13.79
C MET A 114 2.95 -2.96 12.33
N VAL A 115 3.10 -3.98 11.48
CA VAL A 115 2.73 -3.87 10.06
C VAL A 115 1.63 -4.87 9.75
N GLU A 116 0.52 -4.38 9.20
CA GLU A 116 -0.63 -5.17 8.81
C GLU A 116 -0.96 -4.92 7.35
N THR A 117 -1.15 -6.00 6.57
CA THR A 117 -1.60 -5.88 5.18
C THR A 117 -3.11 -6.06 5.11
N VAL A 118 -3.78 -5.10 4.47
CA VAL A 118 -5.23 -5.10 4.26
C VAL A 118 -5.48 -5.35 2.77
N PRO A 119 -6.03 -6.52 2.40
CA PRO A 119 -6.11 -6.94 1.01
C PRO A 119 -7.12 -6.12 0.22
N GLY A 120 -6.90 -6.02 -1.09
CA GLY A 120 -7.82 -5.40 -2.03
C GLY A 120 -8.00 -6.22 -3.30
N VAL A 121 -9.06 -5.94 -4.07
CA VAL A 121 -9.32 -6.61 -5.35
C VAL A 121 -8.32 -6.08 -6.39
N SER A 122 -7.38 -6.91 -6.84
CA SER A 122 -6.37 -6.50 -7.83
C SER A 122 -6.96 -6.36 -9.22
N ALA A 123 -6.31 -5.55 -10.07
CA ALA A 123 -6.75 -5.26 -11.44
C ALA A 123 -6.96 -6.53 -12.27
N MET A 124 -6.13 -7.56 -12.08
CA MET A 124 -6.26 -8.84 -12.79
C MET A 124 -7.56 -9.58 -12.44
N GLN A 125 -8.01 -9.51 -11.18
CA GLN A 125 -9.25 -10.15 -10.73
C GLN A 125 -10.46 -9.39 -11.28
N ALA A 126 -10.42 -8.05 -11.21
CA ALA A 126 -11.47 -7.20 -11.77
C ALA A 126 -11.61 -7.39 -13.29
N ALA A 127 -10.50 -7.44 -14.02
CA ALA A 127 -10.49 -7.72 -15.46
C ALA A 127 -11.01 -9.13 -15.77
N ALA A 128 -10.63 -10.14 -15.00
CA ALA A 128 -11.12 -11.50 -15.18
C ALA A 128 -12.64 -11.59 -15.00
N ALA A 129 -13.21 -10.89 -14.01
CA ALA A 129 -14.65 -10.87 -13.78
C ALA A 129 -15.43 -10.26 -14.96
N VAL A 130 -14.88 -9.25 -15.63
CA VAL A 130 -15.48 -8.67 -16.85
C VAL A 130 -15.40 -9.65 -18.03
N LEU A 131 -14.34 -10.43 -18.10
CA LEU A 131 -14.09 -11.40 -19.18
C LEU A 131 -14.69 -12.80 -18.92
N GLY A 132 -15.28 -13.03 -17.75
CA GLY A 132 -15.79 -14.34 -17.32
C GLY A 132 -14.78 -15.12 -16.49
N SER A 133 -13.95 -15.94 -17.13
CA SER A 133 -13.04 -16.86 -16.42
C SER A 133 -11.64 -17.03 -17.04
N PRO A 134 -10.97 -15.97 -17.55
CA PRO A 134 -9.68 -16.10 -18.25
C PRO A 134 -8.53 -16.56 -17.34
N LEU A 135 -8.69 -16.46 -16.02
CA LEU A 135 -7.68 -16.87 -15.01
C LEU A 135 -8.14 -18.10 -14.20
N MET A 136 -9.02 -18.95 -14.75
CA MET A 136 -9.57 -20.13 -14.03
C MET A 136 -8.53 -21.24 -13.77
N GLN A 137 -7.54 -21.35 -14.65
CA GLN A 137 -6.47 -22.34 -14.57
C GLN A 137 -5.18 -21.66 -14.11
N ASP A 138 -4.08 -22.42 -14.12
CA ASP A 138 -2.75 -21.92 -13.83
C ASP A 138 -2.45 -20.61 -14.58
N PHE A 139 -2.10 -19.58 -13.82
CA PHE A 139 -1.74 -18.28 -14.34
C PHE A 139 -0.54 -17.71 -13.58
N CYS A 140 0.11 -16.73 -14.20
CA CYS A 140 1.13 -15.92 -13.55
C CYS A 140 0.85 -14.44 -13.78
N ALA A 141 1.32 -13.59 -12.87
CA ALA A 141 1.27 -12.14 -13.02
C ALA A 141 2.69 -11.61 -13.12
N ILE A 142 3.02 -10.90 -14.21
CA ILE A 142 4.34 -10.34 -14.47
C ILE A 142 4.18 -8.84 -14.72
N SER A 143 4.84 -8.01 -13.91
CA SER A 143 4.97 -6.59 -14.19
C SER A 143 5.98 -6.37 -15.30
N LEU A 144 5.62 -5.53 -16.25
CA LEU A 144 6.47 -5.11 -17.36
C LEU A 144 7.20 -3.79 -17.09
N SER A 145 7.07 -3.23 -15.88
CA SER A 145 7.82 -2.05 -15.46
C SER A 145 9.27 -2.42 -15.15
N ASP A 146 10.21 -1.76 -15.82
CA ASP A 146 11.64 -1.95 -15.63
C ASP A 146 12.27 -0.97 -14.63
N LEU A 147 11.46 -0.13 -13.98
CA LEU A 147 11.90 0.89 -13.02
C LEU A 147 12.82 0.33 -11.91
N LEU A 148 12.41 -0.79 -11.30
CA LEU A 148 13.15 -1.45 -10.22
C LEU A 148 13.69 -2.83 -10.62
N THR A 149 13.39 -3.30 -11.82
CA THR A 149 13.79 -4.64 -12.30
C THR A 149 14.35 -4.54 -13.71
N PRO A 150 15.63 -4.87 -13.95
CA PRO A 150 16.21 -4.79 -15.27
C PRO A 150 15.43 -5.60 -16.31
N TRP A 151 15.24 -5.02 -17.51
CA TRP A 151 14.47 -5.64 -18.59
C TRP A 151 14.90 -7.08 -18.93
N ALA A 152 16.21 -7.36 -18.93
CA ALA A 152 16.73 -8.71 -19.17
C ALA A 152 16.15 -9.75 -18.20
N LYS A 153 15.91 -9.37 -16.94
CA LYS A 153 15.30 -10.23 -15.92
C LYS A 153 13.79 -10.36 -16.12
N ILE A 154 13.11 -9.32 -16.59
CA ILE A 154 11.68 -9.39 -16.96
C ILE A 154 11.49 -10.34 -18.14
N ARG A 155 12.29 -10.18 -19.20
CA ARG A 155 12.25 -11.04 -20.39
C ARG A 155 12.48 -12.51 -20.07
N GLY A 156 13.34 -12.83 -19.10
CA GLY A 156 13.55 -14.21 -18.66
C GLY A 156 12.35 -14.86 -17.94
N ARG A 157 11.29 -14.09 -17.63
CA ARG A 157 10.04 -14.59 -17.03
C ARG A 157 8.90 -14.76 -18.05
N LEU A 158 9.05 -14.21 -19.25
CA LEU A 158 8.09 -14.29 -20.36
C LEU A 158 8.37 -15.55 -21.20
#